data_AF-A0A8B6Y6N8-F1
#
_entry.id   AF-A0A8B6Y6N8-F1
#
_cell.length_a   1.000
_cell.length_b   1.000
_cell.length_c   1.000
_cell.angle_alpha   90.00
_cell.angle_beta   90.00
_cell.angle_gamma   90.00
#
_symmetry.space_group_name_H-M   'P 1'
#
loop_
_entity.id
_entity.type
_entity.pdbx_description
1 polymer ?
#
loop_
_entity_poly.entity_id
_entity_poly.type
_entity_poly.pdbx_seq_one_letter_code
_entity_poly.pdbx_strand_id
1 'polypeptide(L)'
;MPSINGTTHRITHDGVPENLFNGVPDWVYEEEILSSTHALEFSSDGKYLAYVSFNASLVPHFKFSIFGEPKESYTSEQYIAYPKAGYPNPSIKITIVDLENIGSKNVTITPPCFRNISDNEMNSSDYYYSLLAWNGESNLFVQWMNRKQTKIICMLYQATSGNGSLVYENQIENGWIDDS
;
A
#
# COMPACT_ATOMS: atom_id res chain seq x y z
N MET A 1 -14.71 18.34 8.93
CA MET A 1 -14.41 17.35 9.99
C MET A 1 -15.69 17.18 10.81
N PRO A 2 -16.42 16.07 10.71
CA PRO A 2 -17.62 15.92 11.53
C PRO A 2 -17.18 15.71 12.98
N SER A 3 -17.41 16.71 13.83
CA SER A 3 -17.40 16.55 15.28
C SER A 3 -18.83 16.67 15.79
N ILE A 4 -19.30 15.61 16.41
CA ILE A 4 -20.39 15.65 17.38
C ILE A 4 -19.83 14.91 18.61
N ASN A 5 -18.98 15.60 19.38
CA ASN A 5 -18.37 15.15 20.64
C ASN A 5 -17.36 13.97 20.65
N GLY A 6 -16.69 13.64 19.55
CA GLY A 6 -15.61 12.64 19.54
C GLY A 6 -14.20 13.23 19.74
N THR A 7 -13.34 12.57 20.52
CA THR A 7 -11.90 12.87 20.59
C THR A 7 -11.19 12.25 19.38
N THR A 8 -10.42 13.03 18.63
CA THR A 8 -9.63 12.54 17.50
C THR A 8 -8.29 11.97 17.97
N HIS A 9 -7.92 10.78 17.50
CA HIS A 9 -6.63 10.15 17.79
C HIS A 9 -5.77 10.06 16.53
N ARG A 10 -4.51 10.51 16.62
CA ARG A 10 -3.54 10.38 15.54
C ARG A 10 -2.89 9.00 15.59
N ILE A 11 -2.97 8.25 14.48
CA ILE A 11 -2.45 6.88 14.38
C ILE A 11 -1.01 6.84 13.82
N THR A 12 -0.70 7.69 12.84
CA THR A 12 0.62 7.73 12.19
C THR A 12 1.30 9.08 12.39
N HIS A 13 2.62 9.06 12.60
CA HIS A 13 3.41 10.24 12.95
C HIS A 13 4.57 10.52 11.99
N ASP A 14 4.86 9.59 11.08
CA ASP A 14 6.04 9.55 10.22
C ASP A 14 5.79 10.03 8.78
N GLY A 15 4.54 10.34 8.43
CA GLY A 15 4.20 10.80 7.07
C GLY A 15 5.07 11.98 6.63
N VAL A 16 5.64 11.85 5.43
CA VAL A 16 6.50 12.87 4.80
C VAL A 16 5.85 13.23 3.47
N PRO A 17 5.55 14.53 3.22
CA PRO A 17 5.02 14.96 1.94
C PRO A 17 5.82 14.39 0.77
N GLU A 18 5.08 13.86 -0.21
CA GLU A 18 5.57 13.26 -1.46
C GLU A 18 6.44 12.00 -1.33
N ASN A 19 6.86 11.60 -0.12
CA ASN A 19 7.80 10.49 0.06
C ASN A 19 7.26 9.34 0.91
N LEU A 20 6.40 9.63 1.90
CA LEU A 20 5.86 8.62 2.80
C LEU A 20 4.40 8.90 3.09
N PHE A 21 3.55 8.05 2.55
CA PHE A 21 2.09 8.11 2.66
C PHE A 21 1.59 6.99 3.56
N ASN A 22 0.53 7.24 4.31
CA ASN A 22 -0.07 6.27 5.23
C ASN A 22 -1.58 6.25 5.05
N GLY A 23 -2.15 5.12 4.64
CA GLY A 23 -3.60 4.93 4.46
C GLY A 23 -4.18 5.59 3.20
N VAL A 24 -3.35 6.30 2.44
CA VAL A 24 -3.64 6.84 1.11
C VAL A 24 -2.56 6.37 0.16
N PRO A 25 -2.91 5.96 -1.07
CA PRO A 25 -1.94 5.49 -2.05
C PRO A 25 -1.04 6.61 -2.55
N ASP A 26 0.14 6.24 -3.06
CA ASP A 26 0.90 7.11 -3.94
C ASP A 26 0.35 7.02 -5.38
N TRP A 27 0.88 7.84 -6.29
CA TRP A 27 0.31 7.98 -7.63
C TRP A 27 0.18 6.65 -8.40
N VAL A 28 1.20 5.79 -8.36
CA VAL A 28 1.15 4.52 -9.09
C VAL A 28 0.13 3.56 -8.50
N TYR A 29 -0.05 3.54 -7.17
CA TYR A 29 -1.06 2.69 -6.56
C TYR A 29 -2.48 3.22 -6.78
N GLU A 30 -2.67 4.54 -6.77
CA GLU A 30 -3.97 5.16 -7.03
C GLU A 30 -4.46 4.82 -8.45
N GLU A 31 -3.59 5.02 -9.46
CA GLU A 31 -3.98 4.95 -10.87
C GLU A 31 -3.85 3.55 -11.47
N GLU A 32 -2.78 2.81 -11.15
CA GLU A 32 -2.39 1.60 -11.90
C GLU A 32 -2.66 0.30 -11.15
N ILE A 33 -2.75 0.33 -9.81
CA ILE A 33 -2.85 -0.90 -8.99
C ILE A 33 -4.21 -1.04 -8.29
N LEU A 34 -4.65 -0.01 -7.57
CA LEU A 34 -5.87 -0.09 -6.75
C LEU A 34 -7.08 0.53 -7.41
N SER A 35 -6.88 1.46 -8.35
CA SER A 35 -7.96 2.29 -8.90
C SER A 35 -8.82 2.93 -7.79
N SER A 36 -8.18 3.34 -6.69
CA SER A 36 -8.84 3.81 -5.46
C SER A 36 -8.00 4.88 -4.79
N THR A 37 -8.67 5.83 -4.13
CA THR A 37 -8.05 6.92 -3.37
C THR A 37 -7.78 6.55 -1.91
N HIS A 38 -8.16 5.34 -1.48
CA HIS A 38 -8.02 4.88 -0.10
C HIS A 38 -7.21 3.58 -0.05
N ALA A 39 -6.29 3.50 0.91
CA ALA A 39 -5.44 2.34 1.16
C ALA A 39 -5.53 1.91 2.62
N LEU A 40 -6.76 1.90 3.15
CA LEU A 40 -7.10 1.50 4.51
C LEU A 40 -8.45 0.81 4.55
N GLU A 41 -8.64 -0.09 5.50
CA GLU A 41 -9.86 -0.88 5.67
C GLU A 41 -10.13 -1.16 7.15
N PHE A 42 -11.39 -1.03 7.57
CA PHE A 42 -11.84 -1.34 8.94
C PHE A 42 -12.35 -2.78 9.02
N SER A 43 -12.08 -3.47 10.14
CA SER A 43 -12.70 -4.75 10.42
C SER A 43 -14.22 -4.62 10.51
N SER A 44 -14.94 -5.72 10.27
CA SER A 44 -16.41 -5.73 10.25
C SER A 44 -17.05 -5.25 11.57
N ASP A 45 -16.36 -5.42 12.70
CA ASP A 45 -16.76 -4.96 14.03
C ASP A 45 -16.16 -3.58 14.41
N GLY A 46 -15.33 -3.00 13.54
CA GLY A 46 -14.67 -1.70 13.75
C GLY A 46 -13.56 -1.70 14.80
N LYS A 47 -13.13 -2.87 15.31
CA LYS A 47 -12.05 -2.96 16.31
C LYS A 47 -10.66 -2.78 15.71
N TYR A 48 -10.47 -3.15 14.45
CA TYR A 48 -9.19 -3.07 13.79
C TYR A 48 -9.24 -2.15 12.58
N LEU A 49 -8.14 -1.42 12.37
CA LEU A 49 -7.86 -0.67 11.16
C LEU A 49 -6.60 -1.25 10.52
N ALA A 50 -6.71 -1.75 9.30
CA ALA A 50 -5.56 -2.04 8.45
C ALA A 50 -5.30 -0.82 7.56
N TYR A 51 -4.04 -0.39 7.44
CA TYR A 51 -3.64 0.63 6.49
C TYR A 51 -2.32 0.27 5.84
N VAL A 52 -2.10 0.78 4.63
CA VAL A 52 -0.86 0.60 3.89
C VAL A 52 -0.03 1.87 3.94
N SER A 53 1.25 1.73 4.30
CA SER A 53 2.26 2.77 4.15
C SER A 53 2.97 2.60 2.81
N PHE A 54 3.13 3.68 2.06
CA PHE A 54 3.86 3.74 0.79
C PHE A 54 5.08 4.63 0.95
N ASN A 55 6.27 4.06 0.79
CA ASN A 55 7.52 4.79 0.83
C ASN A 55 8.07 4.93 -0.59
N ALA A 56 7.91 6.13 -1.14
CA ALA A 56 8.33 6.55 -2.46
C ALA A 56 9.68 7.30 -2.46
N SER A 57 10.42 7.32 -1.34
CA SER A 57 11.70 8.07 -1.23
C SER A 57 12.79 7.65 -2.23
N LEU A 58 12.71 6.43 -2.76
CA LEU A 58 13.64 5.92 -3.80
C LEU A 58 13.06 6.02 -5.21
N VAL A 59 11.82 6.49 -5.35
CA VAL A 59 11.14 6.64 -6.63
C VAL A 59 11.55 7.98 -7.24
N PRO A 60 11.99 8.02 -8.51
CA PRO A 60 12.29 9.27 -9.18
C PRO A 60 11.07 10.18 -9.31
N HIS A 61 11.30 11.47 -9.23
CA HIS A 61 10.26 12.47 -9.38
C HIS A 61 10.12 12.92 -10.84
N PHE A 62 8.89 12.90 -11.35
CA PHE A 62 8.51 13.65 -12.53
C PHE A 62 8.18 15.09 -12.12
N LYS A 63 8.74 16.07 -12.85
CA LYS A 63 8.55 17.50 -12.58
C LYS A 63 7.75 18.15 -13.69
N PHE A 64 6.83 19.03 -13.35
CA PHE A 64 6.03 19.78 -14.30
C PHE A 64 5.72 21.19 -13.79
N SER A 65 5.54 22.12 -14.72
CA SER A 65 5.29 23.53 -14.42
C SER A 65 3.81 23.80 -14.24
N ILE A 66 3.47 24.53 -13.18
CA ILE A 66 2.15 25.11 -12.95
C ILE A 66 2.22 26.60 -13.30
N PHE A 67 1.45 27.00 -14.30
CA PHE A 67 1.47 28.36 -14.83
C PHE A 67 0.63 29.36 -14.02
N GLY A 68 -0.12 28.87 -13.02
CA GLY A 68 -0.89 29.72 -12.12
C GLY A 68 -2.07 30.42 -12.79
N GLU A 69 -2.73 31.28 -12.03
CA GLU A 69 -3.75 32.20 -12.52
C GLU A 69 -3.10 33.44 -13.17
N PRO A 70 -3.78 34.19 -14.05
CA PRO A 70 -3.22 35.37 -14.74
C PRO A 70 -2.67 36.49 -13.82
N LYS A 71 -2.97 36.44 -12.52
CA LYS A 71 -2.48 37.38 -11.50
C LYS A 71 -1.16 36.94 -10.85
N GLU A 72 -0.72 35.71 -11.10
CA GLU A 72 0.54 35.18 -10.59
C GLU A 72 1.67 35.52 -11.56
N SER A 73 2.71 36.19 -11.06
CA SER A 73 3.80 36.70 -11.90
C SER A 73 4.87 35.65 -12.24
N TYR A 74 4.84 34.48 -11.59
CA TYR A 74 5.86 33.44 -11.74
C TYR A 74 5.24 32.05 -11.75
N THR A 75 5.75 31.20 -12.64
CA THR A 75 5.41 29.78 -12.68
C THR A 75 5.97 29.06 -11.45
N SER A 76 5.20 28.15 -10.88
CA SER A 76 5.68 27.22 -9.85
C SER A 76 5.99 25.85 -10.46
N GLU A 77 6.83 25.07 -9.79
CA GLU A 77 7.08 23.68 -10.15
C GLU A 77 6.36 22.76 -9.17
N GLN A 78 5.75 21.70 -9.70
CA GLN A 78 5.27 20.57 -8.91
C GLN A 78 6.02 19.31 -9.30
N TYR A 79 6.02 18.34 -8.40
CA TYR A 79 6.64 17.07 -8.62
C TYR A 79 5.78 15.93 -8.07
N ILE A 80 5.84 14.79 -8.74
CA ILE A 80 5.16 13.56 -8.32
C ILE A 80 6.17 12.41 -8.39
N ALA A 81 6.16 11.53 -7.41
CA ALA A 81 6.91 10.28 -7.48
C ALA A 81 6.30 9.39 -8.58
N TYR A 82 7.06 9.15 -9.66
CA TYR A 82 6.57 8.46 -10.85
C TYR A 82 7.57 7.38 -11.29
N PRO A 83 7.30 6.09 -11.01
CA PRO A 83 8.18 5.00 -11.40
C PRO A 83 8.01 4.68 -12.88
N LYS A 84 8.89 5.20 -13.73
CA LYS A 84 8.97 4.74 -15.13
C LYS A 84 9.38 3.26 -15.19
N ALA A 85 9.12 2.61 -16.32
CA ALA A 85 9.56 1.24 -16.58
C ALA A 85 11.07 1.08 -16.27
N GLY A 86 11.39 0.08 -15.44
CA GLY A 86 12.76 -0.22 -15.00
C GLY A 86 13.28 0.61 -13.81
N TYR A 87 12.51 1.58 -13.30
CA TYR A 87 12.88 2.35 -12.09
C TYR A 87 12.31 1.72 -10.82
N PRO A 88 12.84 2.04 -9.62
CA PRO A 88 12.30 1.51 -8.37
C PRO A 88 10.83 1.87 -8.15
N ASN A 89 10.05 0.90 -7.66
CA ASN A 89 8.69 1.13 -7.18
C ASN A 89 8.67 1.63 -5.74
N PRO A 90 7.57 2.24 -5.29
CA PRO A 90 7.35 2.51 -3.87
C PRO A 90 7.37 1.19 -3.08
N SER A 91 8.09 1.19 -1.95
CA SER A 91 8.04 0.07 -1.02
C SER A 91 6.81 0.19 -0.12
N ILE A 92 6.17 -0.94 0.19
CA ILE A 92 4.94 -0.96 0.99
C ILE A 92 5.11 -1.63 2.34
N LYS A 93 4.28 -1.22 3.30
CA LYS A 93 4.17 -1.85 4.62
C LYS A 93 2.71 -1.82 5.07
N ILE A 94 2.13 -2.98 5.28
CA ILE A 94 0.74 -3.09 5.77
C ILE A 94 0.77 -3.22 7.30
N THR A 95 0.03 -2.35 7.98
CA THR A 95 -0.03 -2.27 9.43
C THR A 95 -1.47 -2.37 9.92
N ILE A 96 -1.69 -3.21 10.93
CA ILE A 96 -2.97 -3.39 11.62
C ILE A 96 -2.88 -2.71 12.99
N VAL A 97 -3.89 -1.91 13.30
CA VAL A 97 -4.02 -1.15 14.54
C VAL A 97 -5.27 -1.62 15.28
N ASP A 98 -5.11 -1.89 16.56
CA ASP A 98 -6.23 -2.10 17.50
C ASP A 98 -6.78 -0.72 17.93
N LEU A 99 -8.01 -0.43 17.53
CA LEU A 99 -8.70 0.83 17.81
C LEU A 99 -9.32 0.87 19.20
N GLU A 100 -9.49 -0.27 19.87
CA GLU A 100 -9.89 -0.31 21.29
C GLU A 100 -8.69 -0.04 22.20
N ASN A 101 -7.48 -0.39 21.75
CA ASN A 101 -6.22 -0.23 22.49
C ASN A 101 -5.20 0.68 21.78
N ILE A 102 -5.62 1.90 21.43
CA ILE A 102 -4.76 2.90 20.78
C ILE A 102 -3.51 3.18 21.62
N GLY A 103 -2.33 3.06 21.01
CA GLY A 103 -1.03 3.22 21.67
C GLY A 103 -0.37 1.89 22.06
N SER A 104 -1.10 0.77 21.96
CA SER A 104 -0.49 -0.56 21.98
C SER A 104 0.40 -0.78 20.75
N LYS A 105 1.22 -1.83 20.77
CA LYS A 105 2.12 -2.16 19.66
C LYS A 105 1.29 -2.60 18.45
N ASN A 106 1.37 -1.84 17.36
CA ASN A 106 0.77 -2.20 16.08
C ASN A 106 1.36 -3.50 15.53
N VAL A 107 0.55 -4.22 14.74
CA VAL A 107 0.96 -5.44 14.06
C VAL A 107 1.31 -5.12 12.62
N THR A 108 2.55 -5.37 12.22
CA THR A 108 2.97 -5.28 10.82
C THR A 108 2.96 -6.68 10.22
N ILE A 109 2.23 -6.86 9.12
CA ILE A 109 2.20 -8.16 8.44
C ILE A 109 3.43 -8.32 7.55
N THR A 110 3.89 -9.56 7.40
CA THR A 110 5.05 -9.87 6.55
C THR A 110 4.54 -10.37 5.20
N PRO A 111 4.99 -9.76 4.08
CA PRO A 111 4.63 -10.23 2.74
C PRO A 111 5.16 -11.66 2.50
N PRO A 112 4.53 -12.45 1.62
CA PRO A 112 5.03 -13.77 1.26
C PRO A 112 6.36 -13.66 0.50
N CYS A 113 7.20 -14.70 0.57
CA CYS A 113 8.40 -14.76 -0.24
C CYS A 113 8.09 -15.22 -1.67
N PHE A 114 8.38 -14.38 -2.67
CA PHE A 114 8.32 -14.76 -4.08
C PHE A 114 9.54 -15.59 -4.55
N ARG A 115 10.07 -16.49 -3.70
CA ARG A 115 11.17 -17.39 -4.09
C ARG A 115 10.66 -18.39 -5.15
N ASN A 116 11.49 -18.66 -6.15
CA ASN A 116 11.30 -19.52 -7.35
C ASN A 116 11.10 -18.79 -8.70
N ILE A 117 11.37 -17.49 -8.79
CA ILE A 117 11.60 -16.89 -10.12
C ILE A 117 13.03 -17.25 -10.52
N SER A 118 13.19 -17.99 -11.60
CA SER A 118 14.47 -18.47 -12.16
C SER A 118 15.44 -17.36 -12.59
N ASP A 119 15.03 -16.10 -12.43
CA ASP A 119 15.84 -14.94 -12.70
C ASP A 119 16.60 -14.57 -11.41
N ASN A 120 17.85 -14.17 -11.55
CA ASN A 120 18.69 -13.56 -10.50
C ASN A 120 18.11 -12.24 -9.93
N GLU A 121 16.78 -12.05 -9.94
CA GLU A 121 16.06 -10.92 -9.32
C GLU A 121 16.02 -11.13 -7.81
N MET A 122 17.20 -10.92 -7.21
CA MET A 122 17.51 -10.96 -5.79
C MET A 122 16.98 -9.74 -5.03
N ASN A 123 15.83 -9.20 -5.43
CA ASN A 123 15.14 -8.14 -4.70
C ASN A 123 13.79 -8.70 -4.24
N SER A 124 13.80 -9.40 -3.11
CA SER A 124 12.61 -9.91 -2.41
C SER A 124 11.65 -8.81 -1.92
N SER A 125 11.85 -7.57 -2.36
CA SER A 125 11.15 -6.35 -1.97
C SER A 125 10.35 -5.72 -3.11
N ASP A 126 10.36 -6.32 -4.30
CA ASP A 126 9.67 -5.77 -5.48
C ASP A 126 8.38 -6.56 -5.77
N TYR A 127 7.31 -6.16 -5.11
CA TYR A 127 5.97 -6.75 -5.19
C TYR A 127 4.91 -5.66 -5.00
N TYR A 128 3.68 -6.01 -5.37
CA TYR A 128 2.49 -5.20 -5.11
C TYR A 128 1.54 -5.92 -4.18
N TYR A 129 0.63 -5.17 -3.56
CA TYR A 129 -0.64 -5.71 -3.10
C TYR A 129 -1.74 -5.18 -4.03
N SER A 130 -2.68 -6.01 -4.46
CA SER A 130 -3.84 -5.53 -5.25
C SER A 130 -5.17 -5.61 -4.52
N LEU A 131 -5.25 -6.39 -3.43
CA LEU A 131 -6.46 -6.45 -2.62
C LEU A 131 -6.13 -6.51 -1.14
N LEU A 132 -6.86 -5.72 -0.36
CA LEU A 132 -6.85 -5.68 1.09
C LEU A 132 -8.30 -5.80 1.55
N ALA A 133 -8.65 -6.85 2.28
CA ALA A 133 -10.03 -7.06 2.73
C ALA A 133 -10.08 -7.79 4.06
N TRP A 134 -11.04 -7.45 4.92
CA TRP A 134 -11.27 -8.19 6.16
C TRP A 134 -12.11 -9.44 5.90
N ASN A 135 -11.67 -10.56 6.47
CA ASN A 135 -12.42 -11.81 6.54
C ASN A 135 -12.88 -12.03 7.98
N GLY A 136 -14.11 -11.59 8.27
CA GLY A 136 -14.66 -11.56 9.61
C GLY A 136 -14.09 -10.41 10.46
N GLU A 137 -13.93 -10.66 11.76
CA GLU A 137 -13.55 -9.63 12.74
C GLU A 137 -12.02 -9.56 12.96
N SER A 138 -11.30 -10.65 12.72
CA SER A 138 -9.92 -10.81 13.21
C SER A 138 -8.92 -11.32 12.18
N ASN A 139 -9.34 -11.55 10.93
CA ASN A 139 -8.45 -11.99 9.87
C ASN A 139 -8.46 -11.00 8.70
N LEU A 140 -7.27 -10.65 8.22
CA LEU A 140 -7.04 -9.77 7.09
C LEU A 140 -6.59 -10.59 5.89
N PHE A 141 -7.36 -10.57 4.82
CA PHE A 141 -6.99 -11.12 3.52
C PHE A 141 -6.16 -10.11 2.73
N VAL A 142 -5.05 -10.57 2.17
CA VAL A 142 -4.20 -9.76 1.29
C VAL A 142 -3.83 -10.56 0.04
N GLN A 143 -4.04 -9.94 -1.12
CA GLN A 143 -3.59 -10.44 -2.41
C GLN A 143 -2.28 -9.76 -2.78
N TRP A 144 -1.23 -10.55 -2.96
CA TRP A 144 0.10 -10.09 -3.33
C TRP A 144 0.40 -10.49 -4.77
N MET A 145 1.09 -9.61 -5.50
CA MET A 145 1.57 -9.89 -6.85
C MET A 145 3.06 -9.59 -6.95
N ASN A 146 3.78 -10.39 -7.74
CA ASN A 146 5.16 -10.02 -8.09
C ASN A 146 5.16 -8.81 -9.04
N ARG A 147 6.28 -8.11 -9.13
CA ARG A 147 6.40 -6.95 -10.02
C ARG A 147 6.07 -7.22 -11.49
N LYS A 148 6.41 -8.43 -11.99
CA LYS A 148 6.09 -8.84 -13.38
C LYS A 148 4.60 -9.17 -13.59
N GLN A 149 3.80 -9.20 -12.51
CA GLN A 149 2.39 -9.58 -12.52
C GLN A 149 2.16 -10.95 -13.16
N THR A 150 3.10 -11.88 -12.99
CA THR A 150 2.99 -13.26 -13.48
C THR A 150 2.67 -14.25 -12.36
N LYS A 151 2.71 -13.81 -11.10
CA LYS A 151 2.49 -14.63 -9.93
C LYS A 151 1.65 -13.88 -8.89
N ILE A 152 0.63 -14.56 -8.40
CA ILE A 152 -0.28 -14.09 -7.36
C ILE A 152 -0.19 -15.02 -6.15
N ILE A 153 -0.18 -14.44 -4.96
CA ILE A 153 -0.20 -15.17 -3.69
C ILE A 153 -1.24 -14.50 -2.79
N CYS A 154 -2.26 -15.26 -2.39
CA CYS A 154 -3.29 -14.80 -1.48
C CYS A 154 -3.02 -15.36 -0.08
N MET A 155 -2.95 -14.46 0.88
CA MET A 155 -2.61 -14.77 2.27
C MET A 155 -3.72 -14.30 3.20
N LEU A 156 -3.93 -15.04 4.29
CA LEU A 156 -4.81 -14.64 5.39
C LEU A 156 -3.98 -14.42 6.64
N TYR A 157 -4.06 -13.22 7.23
CA TYR A 157 -3.27 -12.80 8.38
C TYR A 157 -4.16 -12.62 9.62
N GLN A 158 -3.72 -13.13 10.76
CA GLN A 158 -4.39 -12.87 12.04
C GLN A 158 -4.05 -11.46 12.54
N ALA A 159 -5.07 -10.67 12.87
CA ALA A 159 -4.93 -9.26 13.30
C ALA A 159 -4.05 -9.09 14.54
N THR A 160 -4.12 -10.02 15.48
CA THR A 160 -3.43 -9.93 16.78
C THR A 160 -1.95 -10.32 16.72
N SER A 161 -1.59 -11.26 15.85
CA SER A 161 -0.24 -11.83 15.79
C SER A 161 0.53 -11.44 14.53
N GLY A 162 -0.19 -11.10 13.45
CA GLY A 162 0.39 -10.90 12.12
C GLY A 162 0.80 -12.21 11.43
N ASN A 163 0.48 -13.36 12.02
CA ASN A 163 0.76 -14.66 11.42
C ASN A 163 -0.09 -14.86 10.17
N GLY A 164 0.58 -15.10 9.04
CA GLY A 164 -0.05 -15.37 7.76
C GLY A 164 -0.15 -16.86 7.44
N SER A 165 -1.26 -17.28 6.84
CA SER A 165 -1.41 -18.60 6.21
C SER A 165 -1.72 -18.45 4.72
N LEU A 166 -1.14 -19.32 3.91
CA LEU A 166 -1.41 -19.38 2.48
C LEU A 166 -2.86 -19.82 2.23
N VAL A 167 -3.58 -19.08 1.40
CA VAL A 167 -4.94 -19.43 0.95
C VAL A 167 -4.91 -19.93 -0.48
N TYR A 168 -4.18 -19.23 -1.35
CA TYR A 168 -4.13 -19.53 -2.77
C TYR A 168 -2.81 -19.02 -3.37
N GLU A 169 -2.29 -19.73 -4.37
CA GLU A 169 -1.11 -19.34 -5.13
C GLU A 169 -1.31 -19.76 -6.58
N ASN A 170 -0.95 -18.88 -7.51
CA ASN A 170 -0.95 -19.19 -8.94
C ASN A 170 0.20 -18.46 -9.64
N GLN A 171 0.73 -19.09 -10.69
CA GLN A 171 1.81 -18.56 -11.50
C GLN A 171 1.58 -18.96 -12.95
N ILE A 172 1.77 -18.00 -13.86
CA ILE A 172 1.70 -18.19 -15.30
C ILE A 172 3.08 -17.99 -15.94
N GLU A 173 3.36 -18.75 -16.99
CA GLU A 173 4.64 -18.67 -17.70
C GLU A 173 4.63 -17.65 -18.85
N ASN A 174 3.51 -17.54 -19.57
CA ASN A 174 3.35 -16.68 -20.74
C ASN A 174 2.16 -15.74 -20.56
N GLY A 175 2.42 -14.45 -20.35
CA GLY A 175 1.40 -13.41 -20.17
C GLY A 175 1.50 -12.70 -18.83
N TRP A 176 0.42 -12.04 -18.42
CA TRP A 176 0.24 -11.42 -17.11
C TRP A 176 -1.09 -11.87 -16.49
N ILE A 177 -1.17 -11.82 -15.17
CA ILE A 177 -2.39 -12.09 -14.42
C ILE A 177 -3.25 -10.82 -14.54
N ASP A 178 -4.50 -11.03 -14.93
CA ASP A 178 -5.55 -10.02 -14.90
C ASP A 178 -6.45 -10.30 -13.70
N ASP A 179 -6.56 -9.33 -12.80
CA ASP A 179 -7.36 -9.39 -11.57
C ASP A 179 -8.57 -8.45 -11.58
N SER A 180 -8.95 -7.94 -12.76
CA SER A 180 -10.15 -7.10 -12.98
C SER A 180 -11.49 -7.84 -12.91
#